data_AF-A0A954G8C5-F1
#
_entry.id   AF-A0A954G8C5-F1
#
_cell.length_a   1.000
_cell.length_b   1.000
_cell.length_c   1.000
_cell.angle_alpha   90.00
_cell.angle_beta   90.00
_cell.angle_gamma   90.00
#
_symmetry.space_group_name_H-M   'P 1'
#
loop_
_entity.id
_entity.type
_entity.pdbx_description
1 polymer ?
#
loop_
_entity_poly.entity_id
_entity_poly.type
_entity_poly.pdbx_seq_one_letter_code
_entity_poly.pdbx_strand_id
1 'polypeptide(L)'
;LDFSFPVLLTLLWIAIQFSSSMEREWREWQQTSAPSQSITVVQIMQSSLITFTFGTILVLMLALAHFDVLQKLGFRLNDLRQQLRDGTVGFLLALLPVIALLLLTYPFRSEESLHPFFLLLKAQPHLSTISWIFISAVIIAPLFEELIYRVLFQGWLERLLPPVAAILVSSFIFSVVHGFPDCIPLFPLALVLGTLFYYRRSYFAIVVTHALFNAINLAQALANQQNSF
;
A
#
# COMPACT_ATOMS: atom_id res chain seq x y z
N LEU A 1 -1.01 -1.02 21.45
CA LEU A 1 -2.40 -0.94 21.02
C LEU A 1 -3.16 -2.09 21.66
N ASP A 2 -3.96 -1.84 22.69
CA ASP A 2 -4.96 -2.84 23.11
C ASP A 2 -6.05 -2.90 22.04
N PHE A 3 -7.07 -3.74 22.18
CA PHE A 3 -8.21 -3.78 21.26
C PHE A 3 -9.03 -2.48 21.39
N SER A 4 -8.49 -1.41 20.83
CA SER A 4 -8.96 -0.03 20.93
C SER A 4 -9.76 0.36 19.70
N PHE A 5 -10.47 1.48 19.79
CA PHE A 5 -11.31 1.96 18.68
C PHE A 5 -10.55 2.13 17.35
N PRO A 6 -9.31 2.69 17.31
CA PRO A 6 -8.51 2.71 16.08
C PRO A 6 -8.19 1.32 15.50
N VAL A 7 -7.96 0.31 16.34
CA VAL A 7 -7.72 -1.08 15.89
C VAL A 7 -9.00 -1.66 15.30
N LEU A 8 -10.16 -1.45 15.93
CA LEU A 8 -11.45 -1.87 15.38
C LEU A 8 -11.73 -1.28 14.00
N LEU A 9 -11.50 0.02 13.83
CA LEU A 9 -11.64 0.69 12.52
C LEU A 9 -10.66 0.13 11.49
N THR A 10 -9.44 -0.20 11.91
CA THR A 10 -8.43 -0.83 11.06
C THR A 10 -8.88 -2.21 10.58
N LEU A 11 -9.38 -3.05 11.50
CA LEU A 11 -9.88 -4.39 11.16
C LEU A 11 -11.11 -4.33 10.24
N LEU A 12 -12.02 -3.40 10.50
CA LEU A 12 -13.17 -3.15 9.63
C LEU A 12 -12.72 -2.72 8.23
N TRP A 13 -11.77 -1.78 8.14
CA TRP A 13 -11.21 -1.35 6.85
C TRP A 13 -10.59 -2.53 6.08
N ILE A 14 -9.76 -3.34 6.74
CA ILE A 14 -9.13 -4.53 6.14
C ILE A 14 -10.20 -5.51 5.65
N ALA A 15 -11.26 -5.74 6.44
CA ALA A 15 -12.36 -6.62 6.05
C ALA A 15 -13.12 -6.10 4.81
N ILE A 16 -13.39 -4.79 4.73
CA ILE A 16 -14.00 -4.16 3.56
C ILE A 16 -13.08 -4.29 2.34
N GLN A 17 -11.78 -4.01 2.50
CA GLN A 17 -10.81 -4.11 1.42
C GLN A 17 -10.71 -5.54 0.90
N PHE A 18 -10.64 -6.53 1.80
CA PHE A 18 -10.64 -7.95 1.46
C PHE A 18 -11.92 -8.35 0.72
N SER A 19 -13.09 -7.98 1.24
CA SER A 19 -14.37 -8.30 0.59
C SER A 19 -14.46 -7.69 -0.81
N SER A 20 -14.02 -6.45 -1.00
CA SER A 20 -14.01 -5.79 -2.31
C SER A 20 -13.03 -6.43 -3.30
N SER A 21 -11.89 -6.93 -2.81
CA SER A 21 -10.93 -7.67 -3.63
C SER A 21 -11.50 -9.01 -4.09
N MET A 22 -12.07 -9.79 -3.16
CA MET A 22 -12.69 -11.08 -3.46
C MET A 22 -13.88 -10.95 -4.40
N GLU A 23 -14.71 -9.91 -4.24
CA GLU A 23 -15.82 -9.66 -5.15
C GLU A 23 -15.34 -9.39 -6.58
N ARG A 24 -14.24 -8.64 -6.74
CA ARG A 24 -13.63 -8.36 -8.04
C ARG A 24 -13.08 -9.63 -8.70
N GLU A 25 -12.27 -10.41 -7.98
CA GLU A 25 -11.74 -11.69 -8.48
C GLU A 25 -12.85 -12.67 -8.85
N TRP A 26 -13.91 -12.74 -8.03
CA TRP A 26 -15.05 -13.60 -8.28
C TRP A 26 -15.79 -13.22 -9.58
N ARG A 27 -16.00 -11.93 -9.84
CA ARG A 27 -16.64 -11.44 -11.07
C ARG A 27 -15.81 -11.74 -12.32
N GLU A 28 -14.50 -11.55 -12.22
CA GLU A 28 -13.54 -11.88 -13.29
C GLU A 28 -13.57 -13.37 -13.62
N TRP A 29 -13.53 -14.23 -12.61
CA TRP A 29 -13.63 -15.68 -12.80
C TRP A 29 -14.94 -16.11 -13.48
N GLN A 30 -16.04 -15.44 -13.15
CA GLN A 30 -17.34 -15.70 -13.77
C GLN A 30 -17.48 -15.16 -15.21
N GLN A 31 -16.47 -14.45 -15.75
CA GLN A 31 -16.53 -13.78 -17.05
C GLN A 31 -17.76 -12.85 -17.21
N THR A 32 -18.32 -12.40 -16.08
CA THR A 32 -19.47 -11.48 -16.04
C THR A 32 -19.02 -10.01 -16.10
N SER A 33 -17.73 -9.79 -16.37
CA SER A 33 -17.11 -8.48 -16.44
C SER A 33 -17.74 -7.68 -17.59
N ALA A 34 -18.68 -6.79 -17.26
CA ALA A 34 -18.84 -5.56 -18.03
C ALA A 34 -17.43 -4.93 -18.18
N PRO A 35 -17.11 -4.30 -19.33
CA PRO A 35 -15.79 -3.69 -19.53
C PRO A 35 -15.45 -2.86 -18.29
N SER A 36 -14.26 -3.10 -17.72
CA SER A 36 -13.81 -2.46 -16.48
C SER A 36 -14.14 -0.98 -16.56
N GLN A 37 -15.08 -0.51 -15.73
CA GLN A 37 -15.45 0.90 -15.74
C GLN A 37 -14.18 1.70 -15.56
N SER A 38 -13.79 2.44 -16.59
CA SER A 38 -12.56 3.22 -16.56
C SER A 38 -12.68 4.22 -15.43
N ILE A 39 -11.88 4.05 -14.38
CA ILE A 39 -11.84 5.01 -13.29
C ILE A 39 -11.51 6.39 -13.86
N THR A 40 -12.14 7.42 -13.32
CA THR A 40 -11.93 8.80 -13.74
C THR A 40 -10.99 9.52 -12.78
N VAL A 41 -10.35 10.59 -13.25
CA VAL A 41 -9.53 11.45 -12.37
C VAL A 41 -10.34 11.99 -11.18
N VAL A 42 -11.62 12.30 -11.37
CA VAL A 42 -12.52 12.76 -10.30
C VAL A 42 -12.69 11.67 -9.23
N GLN A 43 -12.87 10.42 -9.63
CA GLN A 43 -12.95 9.29 -8.68
C GLN A 43 -11.63 9.11 -7.93
N ILE A 44 -10.47 9.21 -8.60
CA ILE A 44 -9.16 9.17 -7.92
C ILE A 44 -9.06 10.27 -6.87
N MET A 45 -9.46 11.50 -7.22
CA MET A 45 -9.43 12.65 -6.31
C MET A 45 -10.36 12.43 -5.10
N GLN A 46 -11.58 11.95 -5.32
CA GLN A 46 -12.55 11.65 -4.26
C GLN A 46 -12.04 10.55 -3.33
N SER A 47 -11.57 9.43 -3.87
CA SER A 47 -11.00 8.33 -3.09
C SER A 47 -9.77 8.80 -2.29
N SER A 48 -8.91 9.59 -2.91
CA SER A 48 -7.73 10.18 -2.26
C SER A 48 -8.12 11.07 -1.08
N LEU A 49 -9.13 11.93 -1.25
CA LEU A 49 -9.62 12.79 -0.18
C LEU A 49 -10.22 11.98 0.98
N ILE A 50 -11.07 10.99 0.68
CA ILE A 50 -11.68 10.11 1.68
C ILE A 50 -10.58 9.37 2.48
N THR A 51 -9.63 8.75 1.79
CA THR A 51 -8.52 8.01 2.41
C THR A 51 -7.65 8.92 3.27
N PHE A 52 -7.30 10.11 2.77
CA PHE A 52 -6.49 11.08 3.51
C PHE A 52 -7.23 11.58 4.76
N THR A 53 -8.51 11.91 4.65
CA THR A 53 -9.35 12.34 5.79
C THR A 53 -9.45 11.22 6.82
N PHE A 54 -9.72 9.99 6.40
CA PHE A 54 -9.84 8.85 7.30
C PHE A 54 -8.51 8.55 8.02
N GLY A 55 -7.39 8.53 7.30
CA GLY A 55 -6.06 8.40 7.90
C GLY A 55 -5.74 9.51 8.89
N THR A 56 -6.10 10.76 8.57
CA THR A 56 -5.93 11.91 9.47
C THR A 56 -6.76 11.75 10.74
N ILE A 57 -8.02 11.32 10.63
CA ILE A 57 -8.89 11.05 11.78
C ILE A 57 -8.28 9.97 12.67
N LEU A 58 -7.76 8.87 12.10
CA LEU A 58 -7.09 7.82 12.86
C LEU A 58 -5.85 8.35 13.61
N VAL A 59 -5.00 9.14 12.95
CA VAL A 59 -3.84 9.76 13.60
C VAL A 59 -4.27 10.70 14.73
N LEU A 60 -5.29 11.53 14.52
CA LEU A 60 -5.84 12.42 15.54
C LEU A 60 -6.41 11.64 16.74
N MET A 61 -7.15 10.55 16.50
CA MET A 61 -7.64 9.67 17.56
C MET A 61 -6.50 9.09 18.40
N LEU A 62 -5.41 8.65 17.76
CA LEU A 62 -4.22 8.15 18.46
C LEU A 62 -3.53 9.26 19.26
N ALA A 63 -3.40 10.46 18.69
CA ALA A 63 -2.78 11.62 19.32
C ALA A 63 -3.54 12.06 20.58
N LEU A 64 -4.88 12.09 20.49
CA LEU A 64 -5.76 12.51 21.59
C LEU A 64 -5.87 11.45 22.70
N ALA A 65 -5.75 10.16 22.36
CA ALA A 65 -5.77 9.11 23.36
C ALA A 65 -4.55 9.20 24.29
N HIS A 66 -3.34 9.36 23.73
CA HIS A 66 -2.11 9.56 24.50
C HIS A 66 -1.02 10.19 23.61
N PHE A 67 -0.60 11.43 23.88
CA PHE A 67 0.38 12.13 23.04
C PHE A 67 1.72 11.38 22.87
N ASP A 68 2.20 10.74 23.95
CA ASP A 68 3.45 9.95 23.94
C ASP A 68 3.35 8.65 23.12
N VAL A 69 2.13 8.23 22.74
CA VAL A 69 1.93 7.00 21.97
C VAL A 69 2.34 7.19 20.52
N LEU A 70 2.25 8.40 19.94
CA LEU A 70 2.68 8.61 18.55
C LEU A 70 4.18 8.31 18.36
N GLN A 71 5.02 8.77 19.28
CA GLN A 71 6.46 8.47 19.21
C GLN A 71 6.75 6.98 19.39
N LYS A 72 6.02 6.30 20.29
CA LYS A 72 6.11 4.84 20.50
C LYS A 72 5.62 4.04 19.28
N LEU A 73 4.65 4.57 18.55
CA LEU A 73 4.13 4.00 17.31
C LEU A 73 5.01 4.30 16.08
N GLY A 74 6.08 5.08 16.27
CA GLY A 74 7.10 5.33 15.25
C GLY A 74 6.96 6.64 14.49
N PHE A 75 6.07 7.55 14.93
CA PHE A 75 6.04 8.93 14.44
C PHE A 75 7.16 9.72 15.11
N ARG A 76 8.31 9.80 14.43
CA ARG A 76 9.51 10.50 14.92
C ARG A 76 9.85 11.65 13.98
N LEU A 77 9.97 12.85 14.53
CA LEU A 77 10.41 14.04 13.79
C LEU A 77 11.93 14.22 13.81
N ASN A 78 12.64 13.47 14.65
CA ASN A 78 14.09 13.50 14.78
C ASN A 78 14.74 12.50 13.81
N ASP A 79 16.03 12.67 13.52
CA ASP A 79 16.83 11.72 12.73
C ASP A 79 16.29 11.45 11.31
N LEU A 80 15.66 12.43 10.67
CA LEU A 80 15.06 12.29 9.32
C LEU A 80 16.04 11.71 8.29
N ARG A 81 17.33 12.07 8.37
CA ARG A 81 18.38 11.51 7.51
C ARG A 81 18.52 10.00 7.68
N GLN A 82 18.49 9.52 8.92
CA GLN A 82 18.55 8.08 9.20
C GLN A 82 17.28 7.38 8.74
N GLN A 83 16.11 7.96 9.00
CA GLN A 83 14.83 7.39 8.57
C GLN A 83 14.73 7.30 7.03
N LEU A 84 15.20 8.33 6.31
CA LEU A 84 15.29 8.34 4.85
C LEU A 84 16.27 7.27 4.34
N ARG A 85 17.45 7.15 4.97
CA ARG A 85 18.43 6.11 4.63
C ARG A 85 17.85 4.72 4.84
N ASP A 86 17.26 4.47 6.01
CA ASP A 86 16.70 3.17 6.38
C ASP A 86 15.54 2.80 5.44
N GLY A 87 14.71 3.78 5.04
CA GLY A 87 13.66 3.57 4.03
C GLY A 87 14.20 3.30 2.62
N THR A 88 15.28 4.00 2.22
CA THR A 88 15.95 3.74 0.94
C THR A 88 16.57 2.34 0.91
N VAL A 89 17.22 1.93 2.01
CA VAL A 89 17.76 0.58 2.16
C VAL A 89 16.65 -0.47 2.12
N GLY A 90 15.52 -0.23 2.80
CA GLY A 90 14.33 -1.07 2.71
C GLY A 90 13.86 -1.25 1.27
N PHE A 91 13.73 -0.15 0.54
CA PHE A 91 13.36 -0.19 -0.88
C PHE A 91 14.34 -1.04 -1.71
N LEU A 92 15.65 -0.82 -1.56
CA LEU A 92 16.68 -1.58 -2.29
C LEU A 92 16.66 -3.07 -1.95
N LEU A 93 16.39 -3.44 -0.69
CA LEU A 93 16.28 -4.83 -0.25
C LEU A 93 15.04 -5.52 -0.85
N ALA A 94 13.95 -4.78 -1.04
CA ALA A 94 12.74 -5.32 -1.65
C ALA A 94 12.88 -5.55 -3.17
N LEU A 95 13.74 -4.80 -3.87
CA LEU A 95 13.83 -4.84 -5.34
C LEU A 95 14.04 -6.25 -5.92
N LEU A 96 15.09 -6.96 -5.47
CA LEU A 96 15.44 -8.26 -6.06
C LEU A 96 14.32 -9.31 -5.91
N PRO A 97 13.79 -9.59 -4.70
CA PRO A 97 12.73 -10.58 -4.57
C PRO A 97 11.43 -10.15 -5.26
N VAL A 98 11.11 -8.85 -5.27
CA VAL A 98 9.91 -8.35 -5.96
C VAL A 98 10.06 -8.51 -7.47
N ILE A 99 11.19 -8.12 -8.06
CA ILE A 99 11.45 -8.29 -9.51
C ILE A 99 11.42 -9.77 -9.89
N ALA A 100 12.02 -10.65 -9.08
CA ALA A 100 12.02 -12.09 -9.36
C ALA A 100 10.58 -12.66 -9.43
N LEU A 101 9.72 -12.29 -8.47
CA LEU A 101 8.32 -12.72 -8.48
C LEU A 101 7.47 -11.99 -9.53
N LEU A 102 7.81 -10.76 -9.89
CA LEU A 102 7.17 -10.04 -10.99
C LEU A 102 7.44 -10.75 -12.33
N LEU A 103 8.68 -11.18 -12.57
CA LEU A 103 9.04 -11.96 -13.75
C LEU A 103 8.35 -13.34 -13.76
N LEU A 104 8.28 -13.99 -12.61
CA LEU A 104 7.58 -15.28 -12.47
C LEU A 104 6.08 -15.16 -12.77
N THR A 105 5.47 -14.03 -12.40
CA THR A 105 4.04 -13.78 -12.63
C THR A 105 3.71 -13.22 -14.00
N TYR A 106 4.71 -12.88 -14.81
CA TYR A 106 4.52 -12.30 -16.14
C TYR A 106 3.55 -13.09 -17.04
N PRO A 107 3.59 -14.44 -17.12
CA PRO A 107 2.67 -15.21 -17.95
C PRO A 107 1.18 -15.09 -17.57
N PHE A 108 0.88 -14.63 -16.35
CA PHE A 108 -0.47 -14.47 -15.84
C PHE A 108 -0.99 -13.03 -15.98
N ARG A 109 -0.19 -12.13 -16.56
CA ARG A 109 -0.55 -10.72 -16.71
C ARG A 109 -1.15 -10.47 -18.09
N SER A 110 -2.42 -10.09 -18.12
CA SER A 110 -3.17 -9.64 -19.30
C SER A 110 -3.52 -8.14 -19.20
N GLU A 111 -4.05 -7.54 -20.26
CA GLU A 111 -4.54 -6.16 -20.18
C GLU A 111 -5.65 -5.96 -19.15
N GLU A 112 -6.46 -7.00 -18.92
CA GLU A 112 -7.54 -7.01 -17.92
C GLU A 112 -6.98 -7.02 -16.48
N SER A 113 -5.79 -7.58 -16.28
CA SER A 113 -5.10 -7.58 -14.98
C SER A 113 -4.32 -6.29 -14.69
N LEU A 114 -4.33 -5.31 -15.61
CA LEU A 114 -3.62 -4.06 -15.40
C LEU A 114 -4.32 -3.23 -14.33
N HIS A 115 -3.52 -2.67 -13.42
CA HIS A 115 -4.03 -1.76 -12.40
C HIS A 115 -4.86 -0.63 -13.04
N PRO A 116 -6.03 -0.25 -12.48
CA PRO A 116 -6.91 0.77 -13.07
C PRO A 116 -6.22 2.11 -13.38
N PHE A 117 -5.21 2.50 -12.60
CA PHE A 117 -4.38 3.69 -12.88
C PHE A 117 -3.65 3.58 -14.22
N PHE A 118 -3.14 2.40 -14.57
CA PHE A 118 -2.44 2.19 -15.83
C PHE A 118 -3.40 2.23 -17.03
N LEU A 119 -4.61 1.68 -16.88
CA LEU A 119 -5.65 1.78 -17.91
C LEU A 119 -6.07 3.24 -18.15
N LEU A 120 -6.27 4.02 -17.07
CA LEU A 120 -6.56 5.45 -17.19
C LEU A 120 -5.39 6.22 -17.81
N LEU A 121 -4.15 5.89 -17.44
CA LEU A 121 -2.96 6.53 -18.00
C LEU A 121 -2.81 6.25 -19.51
N LYS A 122 -3.09 5.02 -19.95
CA LYS A 122 -3.15 4.66 -21.37
C LYS A 122 -4.24 5.46 -22.10
N ALA A 123 -5.42 5.59 -21.50
CA ALA A 123 -6.56 6.27 -22.12
C ALA A 123 -6.45 7.80 -22.14
N GLN A 124 -5.88 8.40 -21.09
CA GLN A 124 -5.83 9.85 -20.87
C GLN A 124 -4.49 10.29 -20.25
N PRO A 125 -3.38 10.29 -21.01
CA PRO A 125 -2.05 10.66 -20.52
C PRO A 125 -1.85 12.18 -20.33
N HIS A 126 -2.84 12.85 -19.77
CA HIS A 126 -2.76 14.27 -19.44
C HIS A 126 -1.95 14.50 -18.16
N LEU A 127 -1.32 15.66 -18.06
CA LEU A 127 -0.57 16.06 -16.86
C LEU A 127 -1.43 15.97 -15.59
N SER A 128 -2.71 16.31 -15.67
CA SER A 128 -3.66 16.18 -14.56
C SER A 128 -3.83 14.74 -14.10
N THR A 129 -4.00 13.79 -15.03
CA THR A 129 -4.10 12.35 -14.74
C THR A 129 -2.85 11.84 -14.05
N ILE A 130 -1.67 12.13 -14.62
CA ILE A 130 -0.37 11.72 -14.07
C ILE A 130 -0.20 12.29 -12.66
N SER A 131 -0.54 13.57 -12.45
CA SER A 131 -0.39 14.24 -11.16
C SER A 131 -1.29 13.61 -10.09
N TRP A 132 -2.56 13.32 -10.42
CA TRP A 132 -3.47 12.71 -9.46
C TRP A 132 -3.14 11.24 -9.17
N ILE A 133 -2.67 10.48 -10.16
CA ILE A 133 -2.13 9.13 -9.93
C ILE A 133 -0.91 9.20 -9.01
N PHE A 134 0.02 10.13 -9.25
CA PHE A 134 1.19 10.33 -8.38
C PHE A 134 0.78 10.65 -6.94
N ILE A 135 -0.09 11.64 -6.74
CA ILE A 135 -0.57 12.03 -5.41
C ILE A 135 -1.26 10.84 -4.71
N SER A 136 -2.10 10.11 -5.43
CA SER A 136 -2.84 8.98 -4.87
C SER A 136 -1.91 7.80 -4.54
N ALA A 137 -1.17 7.30 -5.53
CA ALA A 137 -0.39 6.08 -5.43
C ALA A 137 0.95 6.23 -4.71
N VAL A 138 1.62 7.38 -4.86
CA VAL A 138 2.99 7.58 -4.34
C VAL A 138 2.99 8.27 -2.97
N ILE A 139 1.94 9.04 -2.65
CA ILE A 139 1.86 9.80 -1.39
C ILE A 139 0.77 9.23 -0.49
N ILE A 140 -0.49 9.31 -0.92
CA ILE A 140 -1.64 9.04 -0.04
C ILE A 140 -1.74 7.56 0.32
N ALA A 141 -1.61 6.66 -0.66
CA ALA A 141 -1.68 5.22 -0.42
C ALA A 141 -0.57 4.75 0.53
N PRO A 142 0.73 5.05 0.33
CA PRO A 142 1.79 4.67 1.28
C PRO A 142 1.58 5.22 2.70
N LEU A 143 1.15 6.47 2.85
CA LEU A 143 0.83 7.02 4.17
C LEU A 143 -0.28 6.19 4.83
N PHE A 144 -1.40 6.02 4.13
CA PHE A 144 -2.56 5.37 4.71
C PHE A 144 -2.35 3.87 4.96
N GLU A 145 -1.80 3.15 3.99
CA GLU A 145 -1.62 1.71 4.08
C GLU A 145 -0.60 1.32 5.14
N GLU A 146 0.54 2.03 5.24
CA GLU A 146 1.53 1.72 6.28
C GLU A 146 0.98 2.03 7.69
N LEU A 147 0.09 3.01 7.83
CA LEU A 147 -0.63 3.29 9.08
C LEU A 147 -1.55 2.13 9.46
N ILE A 148 -2.37 1.66 8.51
CA ILE A 148 -3.32 0.56 8.72
C ILE A 148 -2.57 -0.75 8.98
N TYR A 149 -1.63 -1.14 8.11
CA TYR A 149 -1.06 -2.48 8.10
C TYR A 149 0.14 -2.65 9.05
N ARG A 150 1.02 -1.65 9.19
CA ARG A 150 2.21 -1.77 10.06
C ARG A 150 1.96 -1.19 11.44
N VAL A 151 1.53 0.06 11.49
CA VAL A 151 1.40 0.75 12.77
C VAL A 151 0.26 0.14 13.59
N LEU A 152 -0.92 0.01 12.99
CA LEU A 152 -2.13 -0.44 13.70
C LEU A 152 -2.25 -1.96 13.72
N PHE A 153 -2.33 -2.60 12.55
CA PHE A 153 -2.63 -4.03 12.46
C PHE A 153 -1.47 -4.92 12.92
N GLN A 154 -0.26 -4.78 12.35
CA GLN A 154 0.91 -5.52 12.82
C GLN A 154 1.23 -5.16 14.29
N GLY A 155 1.20 -3.87 14.65
CA GLY A 155 1.43 -3.45 16.04
C GLY A 155 0.43 -4.02 17.06
N TRP A 156 -0.80 -4.30 16.65
CA TRP A 156 -1.78 -5.03 17.45
C TRP A 156 -1.47 -6.54 17.49
N LEU A 157 -1.19 -7.17 16.35
CA LEU A 157 -0.83 -8.58 16.27
C LEU A 157 0.42 -8.92 17.10
N GLU A 158 1.41 -8.04 17.17
CA GLU A 158 2.62 -8.21 17.98
C GLU A 158 2.36 -8.26 19.50
N ARG A 159 1.15 -7.89 19.95
CA ARG A 159 0.72 -8.11 21.34
C ARG A 159 0.10 -9.49 21.58
N LEU A 160 -0.34 -10.15 20.51
CA LEU A 160 -1.05 -11.42 20.56
C LEU A 160 -0.18 -12.60 20.09
N LEU A 161 0.78 -12.31 19.21
CA LEU A 161 1.59 -13.29 18.51
C LEU A 161 3.09 -12.95 18.62
N PRO A 162 3.99 -13.94 18.46
CA PRO A 162 5.40 -13.69 18.27
C PRO A 162 5.64 -12.73 17.07
N PRO A 163 6.67 -11.86 17.12
CA PRO A 163 6.88 -10.84 16.10
C PRO A 163 6.93 -11.35 14.66
N VAL A 164 7.60 -12.49 14.44
CA VAL A 164 7.69 -13.12 13.11
C VAL A 164 6.30 -13.49 12.59
N ALA A 165 5.44 -14.07 13.43
CA ALA A 165 4.08 -14.42 13.04
C ALA A 165 3.22 -13.17 12.74
N ALA A 166 3.36 -12.10 13.53
CA ALA A 166 2.68 -10.84 13.28
C ALA A 166 3.09 -10.21 11.93
N ILE A 167 4.38 -10.22 11.61
CA ILE A 167 4.91 -9.76 10.33
C ILE A 167 4.35 -10.60 9.18
N LEU A 168 4.40 -11.94 9.29
CA LEU A 168 3.90 -12.85 8.26
C LEU A 168 2.41 -12.65 7.98
N VAL A 169 1.58 -12.60 9.03
CA VAL A 169 0.12 -12.43 8.90
C VAL A 169 -0.22 -11.06 8.30
N SER A 170 0.39 -9.98 8.79
CA SER A 170 0.17 -8.64 8.24
C SER A 170 0.61 -8.55 6.77
N SER A 171 1.76 -9.15 6.43
CA SER A 171 2.28 -9.15 5.06
C SER A 171 1.40 -9.96 4.12
N PHE A 172 0.91 -11.12 4.57
CA PHE A 172 0.02 -11.97 3.78
C PHE A 172 -1.30 -11.27 3.48
N ILE A 173 -1.97 -10.72 4.50
CA ILE A 173 -3.24 -10.01 4.32
C ILE A 173 -3.07 -8.78 3.44
N PHE A 174 -2.04 -7.96 3.68
CA PHE A 174 -1.71 -6.82 2.82
C PHE A 174 -1.59 -7.25 1.36
N SER A 175 -0.94 -8.38 1.09
CA SER A 175 -0.70 -8.82 -0.28
C SER A 175 -1.96 -9.34 -0.96
N VAL A 176 -2.75 -10.18 -0.27
CA VAL A 176 -3.96 -10.78 -0.84
C VAL A 176 -5.03 -9.74 -1.19
N VAL A 177 -5.15 -8.65 -0.43
CA VAL A 177 -6.14 -7.61 -0.76
C VAL A 177 -5.85 -6.85 -2.07
N HIS A 178 -4.64 -6.99 -2.63
CA HIS A 178 -4.28 -6.42 -3.93
C HIS A 178 -4.71 -7.30 -5.11
N GLY A 179 -5.12 -8.54 -4.84
CA GLY A 179 -5.62 -9.49 -5.84
C GLY A 179 -4.53 -10.10 -6.71
N PHE A 180 -4.88 -11.16 -7.43
CA PHE A 180 -3.98 -11.84 -8.36
C PHE A 180 -3.85 -11.10 -9.71
N PRO A 181 -2.65 -11.03 -10.33
CA PRO A 181 -1.38 -11.61 -9.90
C PRO A 181 -0.52 -10.72 -8.99
N ASP A 182 -0.95 -9.51 -8.65
CA ASP A 182 -0.16 -8.52 -7.91
C ASP A 182 0.14 -8.90 -6.46
N CYS A 183 -0.71 -9.72 -5.84
CA CYS A 183 -0.50 -10.23 -4.49
C CYS A 183 0.83 -11.00 -4.33
N ILE A 184 1.31 -11.66 -5.39
CA ILE A 184 2.55 -12.45 -5.32
C ILE A 184 3.80 -11.55 -5.21
N PRO A 185 4.09 -10.62 -6.14
CA PRO A 185 5.24 -9.73 -6.03
C PRO A 185 5.12 -8.71 -4.89
N LEU A 186 3.92 -8.40 -4.39
CA LEU A 186 3.76 -7.51 -3.23
C LEU A 186 4.10 -8.18 -1.89
N PHE A 187 4.07 -9.51 -1.80
CA PHE A 187 4.37 -10.21 -0.56
C PHE A 187 5.81 -9.99 -0.04
N PRO A 188 6.88 -10.09 -0.85
CA PRO A 188 8.22 -9.73 -0.38
C PRO A 188 8.36 -8.27 0.04
N LEU A 189 7.72 -7.33 -0.67
CA LEU A 189 7.70 -5.92 -0.27
C LEU A 189 7.08 -5.77 1.12
N ALA A 190 5.93 -6.42 1.34
CA ALA A 190 5.22 -6.38 2.61
C ALA A 190 6.06 -6.97 3.76
N LEU A 191 6.79 -8.06 3.50
CA LEU A 191 7.74 -8.63 4.47
C LEU A 191 8.85 -7.65 4.85
N VAL A 192 9.43 -6.97 3.86
CA VAL A 192 10.48 -5.97 4.10
C VAL A 192 9.94 -4.79 4.91
N LEU A 193 8.75 -4.28 4.57
CA LEU A 193 8.09 -3.21 5.32
C LEU A 193 7.80 -3.62 6.77
N GLY A 194 7.24 -4.81 6.98
CA GLY A 194 6.94 -5.33 8.31
C GLY A 194 8.18 -5.55 9.17
N THR A 195 9.24 -6.07 8.56
CA THR A 195 10.54 -6.28 9.21
C THR A 195 11.22 -4.94 9.53
N LEU A 196 11.21 -4.00 8.59
CA LEU A 196 11.76 -2.66 8.79
C LEU A 196 11.03 -1.92 9.92
N PHE A 197 9.70 -1.99 9.94
CA PHE A 197 8.90 -1.40 11.02
C PHE A 197 9.23 -2.05 12.37
N TYR A 198 9.33 -3.38 12.43
CA TYR A 198 9.64 -4.09 13.66
C TYR A 198 10.98 -3.64 14.28
N TYR A 199 12.05 -3.58 13.48
CA TYR A 199 13.39 -3.22 13.96
C TYR A 199 13.61 -1.72 14.17
N ARG A 200 13.08 -0.86 13.29
CA ARG A 200 13.35 0.59 13.35
C ARG A 200 12.28 1.36 14.12
N ARG A 201 11.05 0.84 14.16
CA ARG A 201 9.86 1.54 14.68
C ARG A 201 9.81 2.97 14.16
N SER A 202 9.88 3.10 12.84
CA SER A 202 9.82 4.37 12.12
C SER A 202 8.72 4.27 11.06
N TYR A 203 7.68 5.08 11.22
CA TYR A 203 6.61 5.22 10.24
C TYR A 203 7.12 5.89 8.97
N PHE A 204 7.99 6.90 9.09
CA PHE A 204 8.56 7.58 7.93
C PHE A 204 9.41 6.64 7.06
N ALA A 205 10.22 5.76 7.65
CA ALA A 205 11.08 4.85 6.88
C ALA A 205 10.26 3.85 6.05
N ILE A 206 9.17 3.31 6.58
CA ILE A 206 8.29 2.39 5.84
C ILE A 206 7.48 3.14 4.76
N VAL A 207 7.00 4.35 5.05
CA VAL A 207 6.32 5.20 4.05
C VAL A 207 7.26 5.53 2.90
N VAL A 208 8.52 5.88 3.18
CA VAL A 208 9.55 6.12 2.15
C VAL A 208 9.80 4.86 1.32
N THR A 209 9.94 3.70 1.97
CA THR A 209 10.17 2.41 1.27
C THR A 209 9.05 2.14 0.27
N HIS A 210 7.80 2.28 0.72
CA HIS A 210 6.62 2.02 -0.10
C HIS A 210 6.43 3.11 -1.18
N ALA A 211 6.61 4.38 -0.85
CA ALA A 211 6.52 5.48 -1.81
C ALA A 211 7.55 5.35 -2.94
N LEU A 212 8.79 4.98 -2.64
CA LEU A 212 9.82 4.74 -3.66
C LEU A 212 9.44 3.58 -4.58
N PHE A 213 8.90 2.49 -4.02
CA PHE A 213 8.39 1.37 -4.81
C PHE A 213 7.28 1.82 -5.77
N ASN A 214 6.28 2.55 -5.28
CA ASN A 214 5.17 3.03 -6.12
C ASN A 214 5.63 4.06 -7.15
N ALA A 215 6.57 4.94 -6.80
CA ALA A 215 7.14 5.92 -7.72
C ALA A 215 7.85 5.25 -8.91
N ILE A 216 8.59 4.16 -8.67
CA ILE A 216 9.29 3.44 -9.73
C ILE A 216 8.31 2.67 -10.62
N ASN A 217 7.28 2.04 -10.04
CA ASN A 217 6.23 1.40 -10.84
C ASN A 217 5.50 2.42 -11.73
N LEU A 218 5.20 3.61 -11.21
CA LEU A 218 4.61 4.70 -11.99
C LEU A 218 5.57 5.20 -13.09
N ALA A 219 6.86 5.35 -12.78
CA ALA A 219 7.86 5.76 -13.76
C ALA A 219 8.01 4.71 -14.89
N GLN A 220 8.00 3.42 -14.55
CA GLN A 220 8.02 2.33 -15.53
C GLN A 220 6.75 2.32 -16.39
N ALA A 221 5.59 2.55 -15.79
CA ALA A 221 4.33 2.69 -16.51
C ALA A 221 4.38 3.81 -17.55
N LEU A 222 4.90 4.97 -17.17
CA LEU A 222 5.08 6.13 -18.06
C LEU A 222 6.10 5.86 -19.17
N ALA A 223 7.23 5.20 -18.85
CA ALA A 223 8.25 4.86 -19.83
C ALA A 223 7.74 3.85 -20.88
N ASN A 224 6.99 2.83 -20.45
CA ASN A 224 6.41 1.83 -21.34
C ASN A 224 5.35 2.43 -22.29
N GLN A 225 4.65 3.48 -21.87
CA GLN A 225 3.72 4.20 -22.74
C GLN A 225 4.42 4.91 -23.90
N GLN A 226 5.59 5.52 -23.66
CA GLN A 226 6.34 6.25 -24.69
C GLN A 226 6.88 5.33 -25.79
N ASN A 227 7.18 4.07 -25.47
CA ASN A 227 7.71 3.08 -26.42
C ASN A 227 6.65 2.41 -27.29
N SER A 228 5.36 2.75 -27.13
CA SER A 228 4.23 2.15 -27.86
C SER A 228 3.75 3.01 -29.04
N PHE A 229 4.53 4.03 -29.45
CA PHE A 229 4.25 4.92 -30.57
C PHE A 229 5.24 4.71 -31.73
#